data_AF-A0A934DST4-F1
#
_entry.id   AF-A0A934DST4-F1
#
_cell.length_a   1.000
_cell.length_b   1.000
_cell.length_c   1.000
_cell.angle_alpha   90.00
_cell.angle_beta   90.00
_cell.angle_gamma   90.00
#
_symmetry.space_group_name_H-M   'P 1'
#
loop_
_entity.id
_entity.type
_entity.pdbx_description
1 polymer ?
#
loop_
_entity_poly.entity_id
_entity_poly.type
_entity_poly.pdbx_seq_one_letter_code
_entity_poly.pdbx_strand_id
1 'polypeptide(L)'
;MISGLFQPSPPRLAAVATALYRLCMTCFARCNVVARTVAIALSPVLAACSSSSSPGEPVQAPADSGAEDAVAEGDASVVPDAAKDGDASDAAVDEAAGDSPSPQDALEAEASDADSGPPPSALPFVYERPDVGTPLTQAELDTATDELIALLADTRYFDVVDERVHGWPETDPGGKYWYGTWWSGVQVIKSAGKVTYLHSADGADNNGLRTAPLLEGACYATQLWGQPQQSHLVRRIVRGFSSWALAMVRQPNDTAPTMLTRASYPVSVESTEGGRNLTIDYSLNRPGVDNGATEYVHLPDNPTWGDLWIKNKRSKDDIGHMFRAIGQIQPCASQLGAQGAKELDDMRELYASWSRRVEDDAFSIATWDKGLQLYIPPITETLAHYTLLGNVECVGALAIRLLGRGDSGTLNCGGGISDAEKLAGTQLNGSAKQILRTHHEAAVNMALWSGNDDVALALLQGLTVRVETDLGALESANPPANVNKKDVAALLLHASNAGVPLTSHEVRWLHQRIHEAYTTYRDPGQAATFKVFDPATPDGTYPYQPEGDGLAFIDIGVLLGSCAAPYRNPSTRPLLSCAKLLALP
;
A
#
# COMPACT_ATOMS: atom_id res chain seq x y z
N MET A 1 -74.57 -20.30 56.75
CA MET A 1 -75.63 -19.28 56.64
C MET A 1 -75.11 -18.17 55.74
N ILE A 2 -75.87 -17.83 54.67
CA ILE A 2 -75.80 -16.62 53.82
C ILE A 2 -74.55 -16.55 52.88
N SER A 3 -74.59 -16.96 51.59
CA SER A 3 -75.22 -16.36 50.38
C SER A 3 -74.83 -14.88 50.17
N GLY A 4 -74.30 -14.37 49.06
CA GLY A 4 -74.13 -14.85 47.69
C GLY A 4 -73.56 -13.74 46.79
N LEU A 5 -73.27 -14.12 45.53
CA LEU A 5 -73.19 -13.31 44.29
C LEU A 5 -72.08 -12.26 44.12
N PHE A 6 -71.16 -12.50 43.18
CA PHE A 6 -71.00 -11.73 41.93
C PHE A 6 -69.99 -12.45 40.98
N GLN A 7 -70.47 -12.90 39.82
CA GLN A 7 -69.64 -13.17 38.64
C GLN A 7 -69.41 -11.86 37.88
N PRO A 8 -68.29 -11.73 37.15
CA PRO A 8 -68.42 -11.75 35.69
C PRO A 8 -67.31 -12.53 34.97
N SER A 9 -67.59 -12.94 33.73
CA SER A 9 -66.62 -13.49 32.76
C SER A 9 -66.58 -12.57 31.50
N PRO A 10 -65.70 -12.80 30.49
CA PRO A 10 -64.74 -11.87 29.87
C PRO A 10 -65.30 -11.35 28.49
N PRO A 11 -64.61 -10.82 27.45
CA PRO A 11 -63.15 -10.79 27.11
C PRO A 11 -62.62 -9.50 26.41
N ARG A 12 -61.42 -9.01 26.75
CA ARG A 12 -60.71 -8.02 25.89
C ARG A 12 -59.19 -8.20 25.78
N LEU A 13 -58.58 -9.10 26.54
CA LEU A 13 -57.12 -9.27 26.55
C LEU A 13 -56.57 -10.20 25.45
N ALA A 14 -57.34 -11.17 24.97
CA ALA A 14 -56.87 -12.10 23.93
C ALA A 14 -56.72 -11.43 22.55
N ALA A 15 -57.64 -10.53 22.18
CA ALA A 15 -57.60 -9.85 20.89
C ALA A 15 -56.42 -8.85 20.75
N VAL A 16 -56.03 -8.21 21.86
CA VAL A 16 -54.90 -7.26 21.89
C VAL A 16 -53.56 -8.01 21.81
N ALA A 17 -53.44 -9.17 22.47
CA ALA A 17 -52.24 -10.01 22.37
C ALA A 17 -52.04 -10.58 20.96
N THR A 18 -53.12 -11.00 20.29
CA THR A 18 -53.02 -11.48 18.89
C THR A 18 -52.70 -10.36 17.90
N ALA A 19 -53.18 -9.13 18.14
CA ALA A 19 -52.85 -7.97 17.31
C ALA A 19 -51.38 -7.54 17.47
N LEU A 20 -50.85 -7.51 18.70
CA LEU A 20 -49.45 -7.20 18.98
C LEU A 20 -48.50 -8.27 18.44
N TYR A 21 -48.87 -9.55 18.53
CA TYR A 21 -48.07 -10.65 17.97
C TYR A 21 -48.05 -10.60 16.43
N ARG A 22 -49.17 -10.27 15.78
CA ARG A 22 -49.21 -10.07 14.33
C ARG A 22 -48.40 -8.85 13.89
N LEU A 23 -48.44 -7.74 14.64
CA LEU A 23 -47.63 -6.54 14.35
C LEU A 23 -46.13 -6.84 14.44
N CYS A 24 -45.72 -7.58 15.49
CA CYS A 24 -44.33 -7.98 15.71
C CYS A 24 -43.83 -8.92 14.61
N MET A 25 -44.65 -9.90 14.18
CA MET A 25 -44.32 -10.81 13.07
C MET A 25 -44.25 -10.09 11.71
N THR A 26 -45.10 -9.09 11.44
CA THR A 26 -44.95 -8.25 10.22
C THR A 26 -43.73 -7.35 10.26
N CYS A 27 -43.32 -6.88 11.44
CA CYS A 27 -42.08 -6.11 11.59
C CYS A 27 -40.85 -7.01 11.38
N PHE A 28 -40.88 -8.23 11.91
CA PHE A 28 -39.83 -9.24 11.70
C PHE A 28 -39.73 -9.69 10.23
N ALA A 29 -40.87 -9.85 9.55
CA ALA A 29 -40.91 -10.17 8.12
C ALA A 29 -40.39 -9.01 7.25
N ARG A 30 -40.70 -7.75 7.60
CA ARG A 30 -40.15 -6.57 6.90
C ARG A 30 -38.66 -6.36 7.18
N CYS A 31 -38.18 -6.61 8.41
CA CYS A 31 -36.76 -6.63 8.72
C CYS A 31 -36.02 -7.74 7.97
N ASN A 32 -36.64 -8.92 7.77
CA ASN A 32 -36.06 -10.00 6.97
C ASN A 32 -36.03 -9.69 5.46
N VAL A 33 -37.00 -8.93 4.95
CA VAL A 33 -36.97 -8.46 3.55
C VAL A 33 -35.89 -7.40 3.36
N VAL A 34 -35.77 -6.42 4.27
CA VAL A 34 -34.70 -5.41 4.21
C VAL A 34 -33.31 -6.06 4.39
N ALA A 35 -33.16 -7.01 5.33
CA ALA A 35 -31.92 -7.76 5.50
C ALA A 35 -31.57 -8.61 4.27
N ARG A 36 -32.56 -9.22 3.61
CA ARG A 36 -32.35 -9.93 2.33
C ARG A 36 -32.03 -8.99 1.18
N THR A 37 -32.64 -7.82 1.09
CA THR A 37 -32.34 -6.83 0.04
C THR A 37 -30.95 -6.22 0.25
N VAL A 38 -30.54 -5.96 1.50
CA VAL A 38 -29.18 -5.53 1.84
C VAL A 38 -28.16 -6.65 1.57
N ALA A 39 -28.48 -7.92 1.89
CA ALA A 39 -27.62 -9.05 1.57
C ALA A 39 -27.47 -9.29 0.06
N ILE A 40 -28.54 -9.09 -0.73
CA ILE A 40 -28.51 -9.20 -2.20
C ILE A 40 -27.73 -8.02 -2.83
N ALA A 41 -27.82 -6.81 -2.26
CA ALA A 41 -27.04 -5.65 -2.70
C ALA A 41 -25.55 -5.71 -2.30
N LEU A 42 -25.22 -6.37 -1.18
CA LEU A 42 -23.85 -6.62 -0.73
C LEU A 42 -23.22 -7.86 -1.36
N SER A 43 -24.01 -8.77 -1.94
CA SER A 43 -23.49 -10.00 -2.56
C SER A 43 -22.45 -9.77 -3.67
N PRO A 44 -22.60 -8.81 -4.61
CA PRO A 44 -21.54 -8.50 -5.58
C PRO A 44 -20.32 -7.83 -4.94
N VAL A 45 -20.52 -7.03 -3.88
CA VAL A 45 -19.43 -6.35 -3.14
C VAL A 45 -18.59 -7.35 -2.34
N LEU A 46 -19.23 -8.35 -1.73
CA LEU A 46 -18.55 -9.43 -1.00
C LEU A 46 -17.92 -10.46 -1.95
N ALA A 47 -18.57 -10.77 -3.08
CA ALA A 47 -18.00 -11.66 -4.10
C ALA A 47 -16.75 -11.05 -4.76
N ALA A 48 -16.72 -9.73 -4.98
CA ALA A 48 -15.54 -9.01 -5.44
C ALA A 48 -14.34 -9.09 -4.48
N CYS A 49 -14.58 -9.41 -3.19
CA CYS A 49 -13.54 -9.60 -2.18
C CYS A 49 -13.29 -11.09 -1.81
N SER A 50 -14.04 -12.05 -2.37
CA SER A 50 -14.03 -13.45 -1.87
C SER A 50 -13.95 -14.55 -2.94
N SER A 51 -13.89 -14.26 -4.24
CA SER A 51 -13.97 -15.30 -5.28
C SER A 51 -12.61 -15.92 -5.64
N SER A 52 -12.14 -16.90 -4.86
CA SER A 52 -11.25 -17.97 -5.35
C SER A 52 -11.21 -19.16 -4.37
N SER A 53 -12.06 -20.17 -4.58
CA SER A 53 -11.73 -21.57 -4.23
C SER A 53 -12.85 -22.53 -4.67
N SER A 54 -12.45 -23.62 -5.33
CA SER A 54 -13.21 -24.87 -5.44
C SER A 54 -12.26 -26.07 -5.41
N PRO A 55 -12.72 -27.28 -5.01
CA PRO A 55 -11.86 -28.21 -4.30
C PRO A 55 -11.36 -29.42 -5.13
N GLY A 56 -10.05 -29.67 -5.03
CA GLY A 56 -9.43 -30.98 -4.75
C GLY A 56 -9.18 -31.96 -5.92
N GLU A 57 -7.89 -32.20 -6.24
CA GLU A 57 -7.28 -33.54 -6.49
C GLU A 57 -5.72 -33.44 -6.65
N PRO A 58 -4.91 -34.53 -6.66
CA PRO A 58 -3.90 -34.77 -5.62
C PRO A 58 -2.40 -34.68 -6.01
N VAL A 59 -1.61 -34.25 -5.01
CA VAL A 59 -0.19 -34.52 -4.62
C VAL A 59 0.85 -34.86 -5.72
N GLN A 60 1.74 -33.90 -5.98
CA GLN A 60 3.17 -34.09 -6.33
C GLN A 60 4.06 -32.95 -5.75
N ALA A 61 5.37 -33.25 -5.64
CA ALA A 61 6.47 -32.65 -4.85
C ALA A 61 6.73 -31.11 -4.95
N PRO A 62 7.55 -30.50 -4.05
CA PRO A 62 7.33 -29.17 -3.50
C PRO A 62 7.68 -28.04 -4.47
N ALA A 63 6.67 -27.21 -4.76
CA ALA A 63 6.80 -25.96 -5.50
C ALA A 63 6.71 -24.77 -4.53
N ASP A 64 7.68 -23.88 -4.72
CA ASP A 64 7.71 -22.44 -4.47
C ASP A 64 6.37 -21.78 -4.04
N SER A 65 6.26 -21.34 -2.78
CA SER A 65 5.06 -20.71 -2.21
C SER A 65 4.95 -19.20 -2.49
N GLY A 66 5.41 -18.74 -3.66
CA GLY A 66 5.36 -17.34 -4.08
C GLY A 66 4.39 -17.02 -5.23
N ALA A 67 3.69 -18.01 -5.79
CA ALA A 67 2.73 -17.80 -6.88
C ALA A 67 1.30 -17.74 -6.34
N GLU A 68 0.67 -16.56 -6.40
CA GLU A 68 -0.79 -16.47 -6.36
C GLU A 68 -1.31 -17.05 -7.69
N ASP A 69 -2.10 -18.11 -7.59
CA ASP A 69 -2.67 -18.87 -8.70
C ASP A 69 -3.51 -17.98 -9.65
N ALA A 70 -3.03 -17.77 -10.88
CA ALA A 70 -3.86 -17.30 -11.99
C ALA A 70 -4.42 -18.51 -12.76
N VAL A 71 -5.70 -18.82 -12.55
CA VAL A 71 -6.41 -19.85 -13.31
C VAL A 71 -7.05 -19.24 -14.56
N ALA A 72 -6.78 -19.85 -15.71
CA ALA A 72 -7.36 -19.49 -17.00
C ALA A 72 -8.85 -19.90 -17.08
N GLU A 73 -9.73 -18.97 -17.45
CA GLU A 73 -11.04 -19.28 -18.00
C GLU A 73 -11.13 -18.84 -19.46
N GLY A 74 -11.63 -19.76 -20.30
CA GLY A 74 -11.62 -19.66 -21.74
C GLY A 74 -12.89 -19.08 -22.37
N ASP A 75 -12.64 -18.55 -23.56
CA ASP A 75 -13.47 -18.55 -24.78
C ASP A 75 -14.76 -17.71 -24.83
N ALA A 76 -14.68 -16.62 -25.60
CA ALA A 76 -15.82 -16.05 -26.31
C ALA A 76 -15.37 -15.46 -27.65
N SER A 77 -15.60 -16.22 -28.71
CA SER A 77 -15.58 -15.79 -30.11
C SER A 77 -16.58 -14.66 -30.38
N VAL A 78 -16.16 -13.54 -30.99
CA VAL A 78 -17.05 -12.62 -31.71
C VAL A 78 -16.40 -12.16 -33.02
N VAL A 79 -17.21 -12.25 -34.08
CA VAL A 79 -16.97 -12.00 -35.52
C VAL A 79 -16.86 -10.48 -35.80
N PRO A 80 -16.10 -10.03 -36.83
CA PRO A 80 -15.96 -8.61 -37.13
C PRO A 80 -17.17 -8.08 -37.91
N ASP A 81 -17.63 -6.87 -37.57
CA ASP A 81 -18.53 -6.09 -38.43
C ASP A 81 -17.81 -4.87 -38.98
N ALA A 82 -17.97 -4.70 -40.29
CA ALA A 82 -17.29 -3.71 -41.11
C ALA A 82 -18.20 -2.51 -41.43
N ALA A 83 -17.56 -1.34 -41.46
CA ALA A 83 -17.87 -0.13 -42.24
C ALA A 83 -19.15 0.67 -41.91
N LYS A 84 -18.96 1.99 -41.67
CA LYS A 84 -19.23 3.02 -42.71
C LYS A 84 -18.86 4.45 -42.30
N ASP A 85 -18.15 5.08 -43.22
CA ASP A 85 -18.05 6.48 -43.64
C ASP A 85 -18.98 7.53 -43.00
N GLY A 86 -18.39 8.69 -42.70
CA GLY A 86 -19.08 9.96 -42.44
C GLY A 86 -18.08 11.13 -42.50
N ASP A 87 -17.94 11.68 -43.69
CA ASP A 87 -17.09 12.83 -44.07
C ASP A 87 -17.73 14.19 -43.73
N ALA A 88 -16.86 15.20 -43.62
CA ALA A 88 -17.04 16.66 -43.74
C ALA A 88 -17.83 17.43 -42.66
N SER A 89 -17.22 18.45 -42.05
CA SER A 89 -17.00 19.76 -42.71
C SER A 89 -16.34 20.81 -41.80
N ASP A 90 -15.58 21.68 -42.44
CA ASP A 90 -14.90 22.90 -41.98
C ASP A 90 -15.72 23.86 -41.10
N ALA A 91 -15.01 24.59 -40.22
CA ALA A 91 -15.04 26.06 -40.19
C ALA A 91 -13.93 26.63 -39.29
N ALA A 92 -12.95 27.27 -39.92
CA ALA A 92 -12.06 28.24 -39.29
C ALA A 92 -12.80 29.57 -39.08
N VAL A 93 -12.59 30.21 -37.93
CA VAL A 93 -12.75 31.67 -37.79
C VAL A 93 -11.61 32.19 -36.93
N ASP A 94 -11.06 33.30 -37.42
CA ASP A 94 -9.82 33.96 -37.04
C ASP A 94 -10.11 35.17 -36.11
N GLU A 95 -9.03 35.69 -35.51
CA GLU A 95 -8.82 37.03 -34.93
C GLU A 95 -9.27 37.40 -33.49
N ALA A 96 -8.27 37.40 -32.60
CA ALA A 96 -7.65 38.56 -31.92
C ALA A 96 -8.50 39.67 -31.26
N ALA A 97 -8.37 39.78 -29.93
CA ALA A 97 -8.18 41.00 -29.11
C ALA A 97 -7.99 40.51 -27.65
N GLY A 98 -6.96 40.86 -26.87
CA GLY A 98 -6.48 42.21 -26.62
C GLY A 98 -7.21 42.78 -25.40
N ASP A 99 -6.95 42.27 -24.19
CA ASP A 99 -7.37 42.97 -22.97
C ASP A 99 -6.32 42.86 -21.86
N SER A 100 -5.94 44.03 -21.35
CA SER A 100 -4.96 44.22 -20.28
C SER A 100 -5.69 44.21 -18.94
N PRO A 101 -5.20 43.52 -17.90
CA PRO A 101 -5.86 43.56 -16.60
C PRO A 101 -5.63 44.91 -15.91
N SER A 102 -6.76 45.53 -15.54
CA SER A 102 -6.87 46.74 -14.72
C SER A 102 -6.26 46.54 -13.32
N PRO A 103 -5.55 47.53 -12.75
CA PRO A 103 -4.92 47.45 -11.44
C PRO A 103 -5.92 47.83 -10.34
N GLN A 104 -6.71 46.87 -9.85
CA GLN A 104 -7.45 46.99 -8.59
C GLN A 104 -8.15 45.65 -8.26
N ASP A 105 -7.36 44.67 -7.84
CA ASP A 105 -7.77 43.57 -6.95
C ASP A 105 -6.50 43.02 -6.28
N ALA A 106 -5.82 43.93 -5.59
CA ALA A 106 -4.77 43.61 -4.62
C ALA A 106 -5.45 43.38 -3.26
N LEU A 107 -5.99 42.17 -3.09
CA LEU A 107 -6.34 41.63 -1.77
C LEU A 107 -5.34 40.50 -1.49
N GLU A 108 -4.23 40.92 -0.89
CA GLU A 108 -3.47 40.22 0.15
C GLU A 108 -3.40 38.70 0.01
N ALA A 109 -2.59 38.27 -0.96
CA ALA A 109 -1.88 37.01 -0.89
C ALA A 109 -0.79 37.13 0.19
N GLU A 110 -1.13 36.75 1.42
CA GLU A 110 -0.14 36.31 2.41
C GLU A 110 -0.32 34.81 2.67
N ALA A 111 0.14 34.00 1.71
CA ALA A 111 0.61 32.65 2.02
C ALA A 111 1.99 32.83 2.67
N SER A 112 1.99 33.00 4.00
CA SER A 112 3.23 33.09 4.77
C SER A 112 4.03 31.81 4.59
N ASP A 113 5.29 31.96 4.17
CA ASP A 113 6.35 30.96 4.27
C ASP A 113 6.32 30.33 5.68
N ALA A 114 5.74 29.14 5.77
CA ALA A 114 5.88 28.28 6.94
C ALA A 114 7.30 27.70 6.88
N ASP A 115 8.18 28.35 7.64
CA ASP A 115 9.46 27.84 8.13
C ASP A 115 9.40 26.32 8.36
N SER A 116 9.87 25.55 7.39
CA SER A 116 9.83 24.09 7.39
C SER A 116 10.94 23.55 8.29
N GLY A 117 10.77 23.74 9.60
CA GLY A 117 11.42 22.88 10.58
C GLY A 117 11.02 21.42 10.38
N PRO A 118 11.77 20.44 10.92
CA PRO A 118 11.33 19.04 10.88
C PRO A 118 9.91 18.95 11.44
N PRO A 119 9.01 18.16 10.83
CA PRO A 119 7.65 18.01 11.34
C PRO A 119 7.71 17.63 12.83
N PRO A 120 6.74 18.09 13.64
CA PRO A 120 6.70 17.71 15.05
C PRO A 120 6.79 16.19 15.15
N SER A 121 7.72 15.70 15.97
CA SER A 121 7.92 14.27 16.24
C SER A 121 6.81 13.68 17.13
N ALA A 122 5.64 14.31 17.12
CA ALA A 122 4.51 14.05 17.98
C ALA A 122 3.20 14.37 17.24
N LEU A 123 2.12 13.75 17.70
CA LEU A 123 0.78 14.05 17.22
C LEU A 123 0.39 15.50 17.54
N PRO A 124 -0.40 16.17 16.67
CA PRO A 124 -0.90 17.53 16.91
C PRO A 124 -1.99 17.59 17.99
N PHE A 125 -2.41 16.44 18.52
CA PHE A 125 -3.41 16.29 19.57
C PHE A 125 -2.99 15.23 20.59
N VAL A 126 -3.61 15.27 21.76
CA VAL A 126 -3.45 14.24 22.79
C VAL A 126 -4.28 13.02 22.41
N TYR A 127 -3.61 11.88 22.25
CA TYR A 127 -4.27 10.59 22.05
C TYR A 127 -3.65 9.56 22.98
N GLU A 128 -4.43 9.10 23.95
CA GLU A 128 -3.99 8.12 24.94
C GLU A 128 -4.80 6.83 24.83
N ARG A 129 -4.16 5.72 25.18
CA ARG A 129 -4.78 4.41 25.31
C ARG A 129 -4.31 3.77 26.62
N PRO A 130 -5.21 3.15 27.41
CA PRO A 130 -4.80 2.41 28.60
C PRO A 130 -3.77 1.34 28.25
N ASP A 131 -2.73 1.23 29.07
CA ASP A 131 -1.78 0.14 28.91
C ASP A 131 -2.41 -1.20 29.30
N VAL A 132 -2.19 -2.22 28.48
CA VAL A 132 -2.67 -3.59 28.68
C VAL A 132 -1.47 -4.52 28.69
N GLY A 133 -1.45 -5.45 29.65
CA GLY A 133 -0.33 -6.36 29.90
C GLY A 133 0.61 -5.86 30.99
N THR A 134 1.60 -6.69 31.34
CA THR A 134 2.62 -6.33 32.33
C THR A 134 3.50 -5.20 31.79
N PRO A 135 3.87 -4.15 32.54
CA PRO A 135 4.81 -3.15 32.05
C PRO A 135 6.13 -3.77 31.57
N LEU A 136 6.68 -3.28 30.46
CA LEU A 136 7.97 -3.73 29.92
C LEU A 136 9.12 -3.32 30.84
N THR A 137 10.10 -4.21 30.98
CA THR A 137 11.37 -3.92 31.63
C THR A 137 12.38 -3.37 30.62
N GLN A 138 13.36 -2.60 31.09
CA GLN A 138 14.45 -2.13 30.23
C GLN A 138 15.24 -3.30 29.62
N ALA A 139 15.39 -4.41 30.34
CA ALA A 139 16.07 -5.60 29.85
C ALA A 139 15.34 -6.23 28.65
N GLU A 140 14.00 -6.32 28.68
CA GLU A 140 13.20 -6.78 27.54
C GLU A 140 13.42 -5.89 26.30
N LEU A 141 13.39 -4.56 26.48
CA LEU A 141 13.64 -3.60 25.42
C LEU A 141 15.05 -3.75 24.84
N ASP A 142 16.05 -3.87 25.70
CA ASP A 142 17.45 -3.98 25.30
C ASP A 142 17.72 -5.28 24.55
N THR A 143 17.12 -6.41 24.96
CA THR A 143 17.22 -7.70 24.24
C THR A 143 16.59 -7.63 22.86
N ALA A 144 15.35 -7.14 22.73
CA ALA A 144 14.71 -7.01 21.42
C ALA A 144 15.48 -6.05 20.49
N THR A 145 16.07 -5.00 21.06
CA THR A 145 16.93 -4.06 20.32
C THR A 145 18.23 -4.72 19.85
N ASP A 146 18.89 -5.50 20.70
CA ASP A 146 20.11 -6.22 20.31
C ASP A 146 19.84 -7.25 19.21
N GLU A 147 18.71 -7.96 19.30
CA GLU A 147 18.29 -8.90 18.25
C GLU A 147 18.05 -8.19 16.91
N LEU A 148 17.36 -7.04 16.91
CA LEU A 148 17.19 -6.26 15.68
C LEU A 148 18.53 -5.77 15.11
N ILE A 149 19.40 -5.22 15.96
CA ILE A 149 20.72 -4.72 15.51
C ILE A 149 21.52 -5.86 14.88
N ALA A 150 21.56 -7.01 15.55
CA ALA A 150 22.28 -8.18 15.08
C ALA A 150 21.63 -8.79 13.83
N LEU A 151 20.31 -8.72 13.68
CA LEU A 151 19.59 -9.11 12.47
C LEU A 151 19.97 -8.21 11.29
N LEU A 152 19.91 -6.88 11.46
CA LEU A 152 20.28 -5.91 10.42
C LEU A 152 21.73 -6.10 9.96
N ALA A 153 22.65 -6.27 10.91
CA ALA A 153 24.08 -6.46 10.62
C ALA A 153 24.36 -7.78 9.89
N ASP A 154 23.87 -8.91 10.40
CA ASP A 154 24.26 -10.23 9.89
C ASP A 154 23.58 -10.55 8.54
N THR A 155 22.38 -10.02 8.30
CA THR A 155 21.72 -10.10 6.98
C THR A 155 22.20 -9.04 6.00
N ARG A 156 23.03 -8.08 6.45
CA ARG A 156 23.42 -6.89 5.68
C ARG A 156 22.20 -6.18 5.11
N TYR A 157 21.15 -6.02 5.92
CA TYR A 157 19.80 -5.67 5.46
C TYR A 157 19.79 -4.55 4.41
N PHE A 158 20.38 -3.39 4.72
CA PHE A 158 20.39 -2.25 3.80
C PHE A 158 21.28 -2.44 2.57
N ASP A 159 22.37 -3.23 2.66
CA ASP A 159 23.16 -3.58 1.49
C ASP A 159 22.36 -4.47 0.55
N VAL A 160 21.69 -5.48 1.09
CA VAL A 160 20.85 -6.40 0.31
C VAL A 160 19.70 -5.64 -0.35
N VAL A 161 19.12 -4.68 0.37
CA VAL A 161 18.11 -3.79 -0.20
C VAL A 161 18.69 -2.97 -1.36
N ASP A 162 19.82 -2.28 -1.17
CA ASP A 162 20.47 -1.50 -2.25
C ASP A 162 20.90 -2.36 -3.45
N GLU A 163 21.45 -3.55 -3.19
CA GLU A 163 21.89 -4.49 -4.21
C GLU A 163 20.75 -4.91 -5.13
N ARG A 164 19.55 -5.08 -4.57
CA ARG A 164 18.40 -5.65 -5.26
C ARG A 164 17.41 -4.60 -5.73
N VAL A 165 17.25 -3.46 -5.06
CA VAL A 165 16.48 -2.34 -5.61
C VAL A 165 17.09 -1.93 -6.95
N HIS A 166 16.34 -2.06 -8.04
CA HIS A 166 16.88 -1.80 -9.38
C HIS A 166 15.82 -1.24 -10.34
N GLY A 167 16.26 -0.78 -11.50
CA GLY A 167 15.46 -0.03 -12.46
C GLY A 167 16.32 0.36 -13.65
N TRP A 168 16.45 1.67 -13.90
CA TRP A 168 17.49 2.20 -14.80
C TRP A 168 18.73 2.59 -13.97
N PRO A 169 19.95 2.17 -14.35
CA PRO A 169 21.14 2.35 -13.52
C PRO A 169 21.64 3.81 -13.51
N GLU A 170 22.21 4.24 -12.39
CA GLU A 170 22.83 5.57 -12.24
C GLU A 170 24.10 5.69 -13.10
N THR A 171 24.75 4.57 -13.41
CA THR A 171 25.97 4.51 -14.23
C THR A 171 25.73 4.66 -15.73
N ASP A 172 24.50 4.91 -16.19
CA ASP A 172 24.20 5.09 -17.61
C ASP A 172 24.97 6.31 -18.18
N PRO A 173 25.86 6.14 -19.17
CA PRO A 173 26.64 7.24 -19.72
C PRO A 173 25.78 8.30 -20.45
N GLY A 174 24.55 7.93 -20.83
CA GLY A 174 23.57 8.86 -21.38
C GLY A 174 22.91 9.78 -20.35
N GLY A 175 23.14 9.53 -19.05
CA GLY A 175 22.56 10.34 -17.97
C GLY A 175 21.04 10.30 -17.91
N LYS A 176 20.40 9.21 -18.39
CA LYS A 176 18.95 9.07 -18.29
C LYS A 176 18.51 9.00 -16.83
N TYR A 177 17.21 9.17 -16.61
CA TYR A 177 16.64 9.13 -15.26
C TYR A 177 16.88 7.76 -14.62
N TRP A 178 17.80 7.70 -13.67
CA TRP A 178 18.04 6.51 -12.86
C TRP A 178 16.98 6.37 -11.78
N TYR A 179 16.67 5.14 -11.39
CA TYR A 179 15.70 4.84 -10.34
C TYR A 179 15.90 3.41 -9.82
N GLY A 180 15.24 3.08 -8.71
CA GLY A 180 15.09 1.69 -8.32
C GLY A 180 13.77 1.40 -7.63
N THR A 181 13.22 0.23 -7.91
CA THR A 181 12.06 -0.33 -7.21
C THR A 181 12.40 -1.70 -6.66
N TRP A 182 11.63 -2.17 -5.68
CA TRP A 182 11.68 -3.56 -5.26
C TRP A 182 10.69 -4.38 -6.08
N TRP A 183 11.20 -5.38 -6.77
CA TRP A 183 10.44 -6.13 -7.76
C TRP A 183 9.76 -7.38 -7.20
N SER A 184 8.69 -7.79 -7.88
CA SER A 184 8.10 -9.13 -7.80
C SER A 184 8.40 -9.89 -9.09
N GLY A 185 8.34 -11.23 -9.05
CA GLY A 185 8.58 -12.07 -10.22
C GLY A 185 10.02 -11.99 -10.76
N VAL A 186 11.01 -11.82 -9.90
CA VAL A 186 12.44 -11.75 -10.28
C VAL A 186 13.20 -12.95 -9.73
N GLN A 187 14.05 -13.54 -10.55
CA GLN A 187 15.06 -14.52 -10.14
C GLN A 187 16.44 -13.87 -10.13
N VAL A 188 17.23 -14.17 -9.10
CA VAL A 188 18.63 -13.74 -9.02
C VAL A 188 19.50 -14.89 -9.49
N ILE A 189 20.15 -14.74 -10.65
CA ILE A 189 20.98 -15.78 -11.25
C ILE A 189 22.44 -15.34 -11.17
N LYS A 190 23.28 -16.18 -10.56
CA LYS A 190 24.73 -15.97 -10.56
C LYS A 190 25.40 -16.97 -11.49
N SER A 191 26.24 -16.46 -12.40
CA SER A 191 27.07 -17.28 -13.27
C SER A 191 28.41 -16.60 -13.56
N ALA A 192 29.52 -17.33 -13.35
CA ALA A 192 30.88 -16.86 -13.60
C ALA A 192 31.20 -15.49 -12.97
N GLY A 193 30.70 -15.25 -11.75
CA GLY A 193 30.91 -14.00 -11.01
C GLY A 193 30.03 -12.82 -11.46
N LYS A 194 29.12 -13.03 -12.41
CA LYS A 194 28.12 -12.04 -12.86
C LYS A 194 26.76 -12.38 -12.26
N VAL A 195 26.02 -11.36 -11.81
CA VAL A 195 24.64 -11.52 -11.31
C VAL A 195 23.65 -10.99 -12.35
N THR A 196 22.58 -11.73 -12.61
CA THR A 196 21.48 -11.32 -13.49
C THR A 196 20.19 -11.29 -12.70
N TYR A 197 19.50 -10.16 -12.73
CA TYR A 197 18.11 -10.04 -12.31
C TYR A 197 17.23 -10.37 -13.50
N LEU A 198 16.78 -11.62 -13.58
CA LEU A 198 15.89 -12.08 -14.65
C LEU A 198 14.44 -11.85 -14.22
N HIS A 199 13.73 -11.02 -14.97
CA HIS A 199 12.30 -10.80 -14.78
C HIS A 199 11.50 -11.88 -15.51
N SER A 200 10.52 -12.43 -14.81
CA SER A 200 9.58 -13.42 -15.34
C SER A 200 8.66 -12.81 -16.41
N ALA A 201 8.11 -13.64 -17.31
CA ALA A 201 7.32 -13.16 -18.45
C ALA A 201 5.96 -12.56 -18.05
N ASP A 202 5.36 -13.07 -16.97
CA ASP A 202 4.20 -12.50 -16.28
C ASP A 202 4.56 -11.20 -15.57
N GLY A 203 5.81 -11.03 -15.14
CA GLY A 203 6.37 -9.79 -14.60
C GLY A 203 5.74 -9.32 -13.29
N ALA A 204 6.10 -8.11 -12.87
CA ALA A 204 5.69 -7.52 -11.61
C ALA A 204 4.26 -6.94 -11.63
N ASP A 205 3.41 -7.34 -10.69
CA ASP A 205 2.04 -6.83 -10.55
C ASP A 205 1.89 -5.66 -9.57
N ASN A 206 2.54 -5.74 -8.41
CA ASN A 206 2.27 -4.87 -7.26
C ASN A 206 3.59 -4.49 -6.58
N ASN A 207 4.46 -3.77 -7.30
CA ASN A 207 5.76 -3.34 -6.77
C ASN A 207 5.62 -2.24 -5.71
N GLY A 208 4.53 -1.46 -5.74
CA GLY A 208 4.27 -0.42 -4.74
C GLY A 208 4.16 -0.99 -3.34
N LEU A 209 3.43 -2.11 -3.18
CA LEU A 209 3.27 -2.84 -1.92
C LEU A 209 4.59 -3.24 -1.28
N ARG A 210 5.58 -3.64 -2.08
CA ARG A 210 6.88 -4.15 -1.58
C ARG A 210 7.92 -3.05 -1.42
N THR A 211 7.87 -2.05 -2.29
CA THR A 211 8.84 -0.94 -2.31
C THR A 211 8.57 0.05 -1.18
N ALA A 212 7.30 0.28 -0.81
CA ALA A 212 6.91 1.25 0.20
C ALA A 212 7.54 1.01 1.60
N PRO A 213 7.45 -0.19 2.21
CA PRO A 213 8.09 -0.46 3.50
C PRO A 213 9.61 -0.25 3.49
N LEU A 214 10.27 -0.53 2.36
CA LEU A 214 11.71 -0.33 2.21
C LEU A 214 12.09 1.16 2.17
N LEU A 215 11.26 1.98 1.53
CA LEU A 215 11.42 3.43 1.53
C LEU A 215 11.30 4.00 2.95
N GLU A 216 10.28 3.55 3.70
CA GLU A 216 10.08 3.94 5.09
C GLU A 216 11.30 3.56 5.95
N GLY A 217 11.72 2.29 5.88
CA GLY A 217 12.88 1.80 6.64
C GLY A 217 14.19 2.51 6.29
N ALA A 218 14.44 2.79 5.01
CA ALA A 218 15.61 3.56 4.57
C ALA A 218 15.56 5.01 5.11
N CYS A 219 14.39 5.65 5.07
CA CYS A 219 14.21 6.99 5.61
C CYS A 219 14.43 7.05 7.13
N TYR A 220 13.89 6.08 7.87
CA TYR A 220 14.12 6.00 9.31
C TYR A 220 15.60 5.77 9.64
N ALA A 221 16.29 4.92 8.88
CA ALA A 221 17.73 4.71 9.04
C ALA A 221 18.55 5.95 8.71
N THR A 222 18.21 6.68 7.63
CA THR A 222 18.79 8.01 7.36
C THR A 222 18.54 8.93 8.55
N GLN A 223 17.32 8.99 9.08
CA GLN A 223 17.01 9.88 10.19
C GLN A 223 17.81 9.55 11.46
N LEU A 224 18.05 8.26 11.76
CA LEU A 224 18.77 7.82 12.94
C LEU A 224 20.30 7.95 12.81
N TRP A 225 20.85 7.61 11.64
CA TRP A 225 22.30 7.41 11.47
C TRP A 225 22.95 8.35 10.46
N GLY A 226 22.18 8.96 9.56
CA GLY A 226 22.67 9.96 8.60
C GLY A 226 23.73 9.45 7.62
N GLN A 227 23.87 8.13 7.44
CA GLN A 227 24.91 7.60 6.57
C GLN A 227 24.58 7.85 5.09
N PRO A 228 25.59 8.17 4.26
CA PRO A 228 25.39 8.46 2.83
C PRO A 228 24.68 7.34 2.06
N GLN A 229 24.94 6.08 2.42
CA GLN A 229 24.35 4.93 1.73
C GLN A 229 22.83 4.86 1.93
N GLN A 230 22.31 5.11 3.13
CA GLN A 230 20.86 5.12 3.34
C GLN A 230 20.21 6.33 2.67
N SER A 231 20.85 7.51 2.68
CA SER A 231 20.34 8.67 1.94
C SER A 231 20.31 8.44 0.42
N HIS A 232 21.32 7.76 -0.12
CA HIS A 232 21.33 7.34 -1.53
C HIS A 232 20.20 6.35 -1.83
N LEU A 233 20.00 5.35 -0.96
CA LEU A 233 18.91 4.39 -1.10
C LEU A 233 17.52 5.05 -1.05
N VAL A 234 17.30 6.02 -0.14
CA VAL A 234 16.06 6.81 -0.10
C VAL A 234 15.84 7.50 -1.44
N ARG A 235 16.84 8.23 -1.97
CA ARG A 235 16.75 8.91 -3.26
C ARG A 235 16.45 7.92 -4.40
N ARG A 236 17.11 6.77 -4.41
CA ARG A 236 16.90 5.71 -5.41
C ARG A 236 15.45 5.24 -5.45
N ILE A 237 14.87 5.00 -4.28
CA ILE A 237 13.50 4.50 -4.15
C ILE A 237 12.46 5.61 -4.41
N VAL A 238 12.70 6.85 -3.96
CA VAL A 238 11.85 8.01 -4.30
C VAL A 238 11.77 8.20 -5.81
N ARG A 239 12.91 8.07 -6.49
CA ARG A 239 12.95 8.10 -7.97
C ARG A 239 12.22 6.91 -8.58
N GLY A 240 12.21 5.75 -7.92
CA GLY A 240 11.37 4.60 -8.29
C GLY A 240 9.88 4.88 -8.17
N PHE A 241 9.44 5.63 -7.15
CA PHE A 241 8.05 6.06 -7.04
C PHE A 241 7.66 6.97 -8.19
N SER A 242 8.51 7.93 -8.55
CA SER A 242 8.30 8.82 -9.70
C SER A 242 8.33 8.06 -11.03
N SER A 243 9.13 6.99 -11.14
CA SER A 243 9.28 6.27 -12.39
C SER A 243 7.98 5.65 -12.89
N TRP A 244 7.09 5.23 -11.99
CA TRP A 244 5.77 4.71 -12.36
C TRP A 244 4.86 5.76 -13.01
N ALA A 245 5.02 7.04 -12.71
CA ALA A 245 4.30 8.12 -13.40
C ALA A 245 5.00 8.48 -14.71
N LEU A 246 6.33 8.64 -14.67
CA LEU A 246 7.12 9.01 -15.85
C LEU A 246 7.03 7.97 -16.96
N ALA A 247 6.89 6.69 -16.63
CA ALA A 247 6.71 5.61 -17.60
C ALA A 247 5.35 5.65 -18.33
N MET A 248 4.37 6.42 -17.83
CA MET A 248 3.08 6.61 -18.49
C MET A 248 3.10 7.79 -19.49
N VAL A 249 4.18 8.57 -19.57
CA VAL A 249 4.27 9.68 -20.52
C VAL A 249 4.61 9.13 -21.91
N ARG A 250 3.78 9.41 -22.92
CA ARG A 250 4.00 8.88 -24.27
C ARG A 250 5.05 9.66 -25.06
N GLN A 251 5.16 10.97 -24.84
CA GLN A 251 6.03 11.89 -25.58
C GLN A 251 6.28 13.21 -24.82
N PRO A 252 7.29 14.03 -25.17
CA PRO A 252 7.65 15.25 -24.42
C PRO A 252 6.55 16.29 -24.20
N ASN A 253 5.50 16.32 -25.03
CA ASN A 253 4.37 17.24 -24.93
C ASN A 253 3.04 16.52 -24.71
N ASP A 254 3.06 15.36 -24.05
CA ASP A 254 1.84 14.61 -23.75
C ASP A 254 0.95 15.42 -22.79
N THR A 255 -0.28 15.70 -23.22
CA THR A 255 -1.29 16.41 -22.42
C THR A 255 -2.18 15.46 -21.62
N ALA A 256 -1.87 14.16 -21.65
CA ALA A 256 -2.55 13.15 -20.87
C ALA A 256 -2.50 13.49 -19.37
N PRO A 257 -3.54 13.12 -18.62
CA PRO A 257 -3.50 13.21 -17.16
C PRO A 257 -2.33 12.39 -16.59
N THR A 258 -1.89 12.75 -15.39
CA THR A 258 -0.93 11.91 -14.65
C THR A 258 -1.57 10.55 -14.34
N MET A 259 -0.94 9.49 -14.83
CA MET A 259 -1.30 8.09 -14.58
C MET A 259 -0.13 7.36 -13.94
N LEU A 260 -0.38 6.22 -13.32
CA LEU A 260 0.65 5.35 -12.76
C LEU A 260 0.61 3.98 -13.46
N THR A 261 1.77 3.47 -13.88
CA THR A 261 1.92 2.07 -14.31
C THR A 261 2.14 1.14 -13.12
N ARG A 262 1.78 -0.16 -13.22
CA ARG A 262 2.18 -1.16 -12.21
C ARG A 262 3.70 -1.35 -12.16
N ALA A 263 4.28 -1.47 -13.36
CA ALA A 263 5.69 -1.67 -13.59
C ALA A 263 6.09 -1.14 -14.98
N SER A 264 7.38 -0.85 -15.15
CA SER A 264 7.95 -0.39 -16.41
C SER A 264 9.22 -1.16 -16.74
N TYR A 265 9.29 -1.70 -17.94
CA TYR A 265 10.36 -2.54 -18.44
C TYR A 265 11.06 -1.78 -19.56
N PRO A 266 12.10 -0.97 -19.27
CA PRO A 266 12.96 -0.41 -20.30
C PRO A 266 13.84 -1.52 -20.92
N VAL A 267 14.72 -1.18 -21.86
CA VAL A 267 15.60 -2.19 -22.46
C VAL A 267 16.49 -2.84 -21.40
N SER A 268 16.78 -4.14 -21.53
CA SER A 268 17.73 -4.83 -20.65
C SER A 268 19.08 -4.12 -20.67
N VAL A 269 19.75 -4.06 -19.52
CA VAL A 269 20.94 -3.23 -19.33
C VAL A 269 21.99 -3.95 -18.51
N GLU A 270 23.24 -3.78 -18.93
CA GLU A 270 24.44 -4.15 -18.17
C GLU A 270 24.87 -2.95 -17.32
N SER A 271 25.24 -3.19 -16.07
CA SER A 271 25.67 -2.13 -15.15
C SER A 271 26.85 -2.57 -14.31
N THR A 272 27.65 -1.58 -13.91
CA THR A 272 28.74 -1.71 -12.93
C THR A 272 28.45 -0.93 -11.64
N GLU A 273 27.19 -0.60 -11.38
CA GLU A 273 26.77 0.22 -10.26
C GLU A 273 27.18 -0.40 -8.91
N GLY A 274 27.76 0.43 -8.02
CA GLY A 274 28.35 -0.06 -6.77
C GLY A 274 29.57 -0.95 -6.97
N GLY A 275 30.20 -0.93 -8.16
CA GLY A 275 31.31 -1.83 -8.50
C GLY A 275 30.89 -3.27 -8.80
N ARG A 276 29.59 -3.52 -8.95
CA ARG A 276 28.99 -4.86 -9.13
C ARG A 276 28.79 -5.15 -10.61
N ASN A 277 29.24 -6.31 -11.10
CA ASN A 277 28.97 -6.74 -12.47
C ASN A 277 27.57 -7.37 -12.55
N LEU A 278 26.58 -6.63 -13.05
CA LEU A 278 25.20 -7.08 -13.06
C LEU A 278 24.47 -6.81 -14.40
N THR A 279 23.55 -7.71 -14.72
CA THR A 279 22.54 -7.52 -15.78
C THR A 279 21.17 -7.35 -15.15
N ILE A 280 20.41 -6.38 -15.64
CA ILE A 280 18.98 -6.29 -15.43
C ILE A 280 18.31 -6.75 -16.71
N ASP A 281 17.70 -7.93 -16.68
CA ASP A 281 17.13 -8.56 -17.87
C ASP A 281 15.60 -8.52 -17.88
N TYR A 282 15.07 -7.65 -18.73
CA TYR A 282 13.65 -7.46 -19.00
C TYR A 282 13.19 -8.15 -20.30
N SER A 283 14.02 -9.00 -20.92
CA SER A 283 13.76 -9.57 -22.25
C SER A 283 12.43 -10.33 -22.32
N LEU A 284 12.02 -10.98 -21.24
CA LEU A 284 10.75 -11.71 -21.15
C LEU A 284 9.53 -10.79 -20.97
N ASN A 285 9.72 -9.49 -20.74
CA ASN A 285 8.65 -8.52 -20.55
C ASN A 285 8.44 -7.59 -21.75
N ARG A 286 9.13 -7.86 -22.86
CA ARG A 286 9.17 -6.99 -24.05
C ARG A 286 8.83 -7.74 -25.35
N PRO A 287 7.58 -8.21 -25.54
CA PRO A 287 6.44 -8.08 -24.62
C PRO A 287 6.40 -9.19 -23.56
N GLY A 288 5.71 -8.93 -22.46
CA GLY A 288 5.36 -9.94 -21.47
C GLY A 288 4.04 -10.64 -21.79
N VAL A 289 3.49 -11.34 -20.80
CA VAL A 289 2.25 -12.09 -20.89
C VAL A 289 1.14 -11.33 -20.16
N ASP A 290 0.12 -10.91 -20.91
CA ASP A 290 -1.10 -10.31 -20.34
C ASP A 290 -1.82 -11.32 -19.42
N ASN A 291 -2.57 -10.81 -18.45
CA ASN A 291 -3.46 -11.62 -17.64
C ASN A 291 -4.82 -10.90 -17.44
N GLY A 292 -5.75 -11.52 -16.73
CA GLY A 292 -7.09 -10.95 -16.54
C GLY A 292 -7.12 -9.59 -15.82
N ALA A 293 -6.06 -9.23 -15.09
CA ALA A 293 -5.98 -7.99 -14.32
C ALA A 293 -5.10 -6.91 -14.97
N THR A 294 -4.25 -7.26 -15.93
CA THR A 294 -3.17 -6.40 -16.42
C THR A 294 -2.80 -6.67 -17.87
N GLU A 295 -2.28 -5.66 -18.54
CA GLU A 295 -1.83 -5.76 -19.92
C GLU A 295 -0.48 -5.09 -20.12
N TYR A 296 0.32 -5.65 -21.04
CA TYR A 296 1.58 -5.08 -21.49
C TYR A 296 1.34 -4.06 -22.60
N VAL A 297 1.65 -2.79 -22.37
CA VAL A 297 1.48 -1.72 -23.37
C VAL A 297 2.85 -1.21 -23.81
N HIS A 298 3.04 -1.05 -25.11
CA HIS A 298 4.29 -0.59 -25.71
C HIS A 298 4.30 0.93 -25.84
N LEU A 299 5.28 1.61 -25.25
CA LEU A 299 5.51 3.05 -25.36
C LEU A 299 6.87 3.29 -26.03
N PRO A 300 6.93 3.42 -27.36
CA PRO A 300 8.19 3.50 -28.09
C PRO A 300 8.93 4.84 -27.89
N ASP A 301 8.19 5.92 -27.65
CA ASP A 301 8.70 7.29 -27.67
C ASP A 301 8.70 7.97 -26.29
N ASN A 302 8.71 7.19 -25.20
CA ASN A 302 8.71 7.74 -23.85
C ASN A 302 9.90 8.71 -23.67
N PRO A 303 9.66 9.95 -23.20
CA PRO A 303 10.69 10.98 -23.17
C PRO A 303 11.80 10.71 -22.14
N THR A 304 11.58 9.79 -21.19
CA THR A 304 12.52 9.52 -20.10
C THR A 304 13.50 8.40 -20.44
N TRP A 305 13.02 7.31 -21.05
CA TRP A 305 13.85 6.14 -21.37
C TRP A 305 13.84 5.72 -22.85
N GLY A 306 13.02 6.35 -23.69
CA GLY A 306 12.78 5.93 -25.07
C GLY A 306 11.89 4.68 -25.11
N ASP A 307 12.34 3.65 -25.80
CA ASP A 307 11.57 2.43 -26.02
C ASP A 307 11.32 1.62 -24.73
N LEU A 308 10.08 1.56 -24.25
CA LEU A 308 9.72 0.79 -23.07
C LEU A 308 8.38 0.05 -23.18
N TRP A 309 8.25 -1.01 -22.38
CA TRP A 309 6.95 -1.66 -22.13
C TRP A 309 6.50 -1.34 -20.72
N ILE A 310 5.22 -1.11 -20.52
CA ILE A 310 4.60 -1.00 -19.20
C ILE A 310 3.67 -2.18 -18.95
N LYS A 311 3.50 -2.56 -17.70
CA LYS A 311 2.35 -3.37 -17.27
C LYS A 311 1.31 -2.43 -16.65
N ASN A 312 0.22 -2.22 -17.37
CA ASN A 312 -0.75 -1.15 -17.12
C ASN A 312 -1.83 -1.56 -16.09
N LYS A 313 -2.95 -0.83 -16.01
CA LYS A 313 -4.09 -1.09 -15.09
C LYS A 313 -3.68 -1.13 -13.62
N ARG A 314 -3.01 -0.09 -13.12
CA ARG A 314 -2.55 0.03 -11.72
C ARG A 314 -3.61 -0.48 -10.73
N SER A 315 -3.20 -1.43 -9.88
CA SER A 315 -4.06 -1.95 -8.81
C SER A 315 -4.17 -0.93 -7.69
N LYS A 316 -5.37 -0.78 -7.12
CA LYS A 316 -5.56 -0.08 -5.85
C LYS A 316 -4.80 -0.75 -4.69
N ASP A 317 -4.44 -2.04 -4.81
CA ASP A 317 -3.78 -2.80 -3.75
C ASP A 317 -2.45 -2.17 -3.30
N ASP A 318 -1.70 -1.59 -4.23
CA ASP A 318 -0.44 -0.91 -3.97
C ASP A 318 -0.63 0.45 -3.27
N ILE A 319 -1.74 1.13 -3.55
CA ILE A 319 -1.89 2.58 -3.32
C ILE A 319 -1.86 2.91 -1.82
N GLY A 320 -2.51 2.11 -0.99
CA GLY A 320 -2.45 2.25 0.46
C GLY A 320 -1.01 2.21 0.99
N HIS A 321 -0.20 1.25 0.52
CA HIS A 321 1.21 1.15 0.91
C HIS A 321 2.01 2.36 0.44
N MET A 322 1.83 2.77 -0.82
CA MET A 322 2.55 3.90 -1.40
C MET A 322 2.24 5.20 -0.68
N PHE A 323 0.96 5.48 -0.41
CA PHE A 323 0.53 6.72 0.24
C PHE A 323 0.97 6.77 1.70
N ARG A 324 0.91 5.64 2.40
CA ARG A 324 1.49 5.52 3.73
C ARG A 324 2.98 5.88 3.72
N ALA A 325 3.77 5.31 2.81
CA ALA A 325 5.20 5.62 2.71
C ALA A 325 5.44 7.11 2.41
N ILE A 326 4.66 7.73 1.50
CA ILE A 326 4.78 9.17 1.20
C ILE A 326 4.55 10.02 2.46
N GLY A 327 3.59 9.66 3.32
CA GLY A 327 3.36 10.36 4.59
C GLY A 327 4.46 10.13 5.63
N GLN A 328 5.15 8.99 5.56
CA GLN A 328 6.14 8.57 6.55
C GLN A 328 7.57 9.05 6.26
N ILE A 329 7.88 9.53 5.07
CA ILE A 329 9.26 9.88 4.65
C ILE A 329 9.67 11.32 4.96
N GLN A 330 8.80 12.11 5.61
CA GLN A 330 9.14 13.47 6.02
C GLN A 330 10.38 13.58 6.93
N PRO A 331 10.63 12.67 7.90
CA PRO A 331 11.73 12.83 8.84
C PRO A 331 13.11 12.93 8.20
N CYS A 332 13.39 12.21 7.11
CA CYS A 332 14.70 12.21 6.47
C CYS A 332 14.91 13.33 5.45
N ALA A 333 13.88 14.12 5.11
CA ALA A 333 13.95 15.08 4.00
C ALA A 333 15.10 16.09 4.14
N SER A 334 15.33 16.59 5.36
CA SER A 334 16.41 17.55 5.66
C SER A 334 17.82 16.97 5.46
N GLN A 335 17.96 15.64 5.49
CA GLN A 335 19.24 14.94 5.37
C GLN A 335 19.59 14.55 3.93
N LEU A 336 18.65 14.70 2.97
CA LEU A 336 18.89 14.33 1.58
C LEU A 336 19.57 15.43 0.74
N GLY A 337 19.73 16.63 1.32
CA GLY A 337 20.22 17.82 0.61
C GLY A 337 19.25 18.35 -0.45
N ALA A 338 19.62 19.43 -1.13
CA ALA A 338 18.72 20.15 -2.04
C ALA A 338 18.20 19.28 -3.21
N GLN A 339 19.07 18.44 -3.79
CA GLN A 339 18.66 17.56 -4.88
C GLN A 339 17.67 16.48 -4.41
N GLY A 340 17.91 15.88 -3.23
CA GLY A 340 17.00 14.88 -2.68
C GLY A 340 15.67 15.49 -2.23
N ALA A 341 15.69 16.72 -1.69
CA ALA A 341 14.47 17.47 -1.39
C ALA A 341 13.64 17.73 -2.66
N LYS A 342 14.29 18.16 -3.75
CA LYS A 342 13.62 18.33 -5.05
C LYS A 342 13.00 17.02 -5.55
N GLU A 343 13.72 15.90 -5.44
CA GLU A 343 13.22 14.59 -5.86
C GLU A 343 11.99 14.15 -5.05
N LEU A 344 11.96 14.45 -3.75
CA LEU A 344 10.78 14.24 -2.90
C LEU A 344 9.60 15.10 -3.35
N ASP A 345 9.82 16.37 -3.62
CA ASP A 345 8.76 17.29 -4.04
C ASP A 345 8.20 16.93 -5.42
N ASP A 346 9.06 16.62 -6.39
CA ASP A 346 8.66 16.14 -7.72
C ASP A 346 7.81 14.86 -7.61
N MET A 347 8.21 13.92 -6.74
CA MET A 347 7.46 12.69 -6.49
C MET A 347 6.09 12.99 -5.89
N ARG A 348 6.02 13.87 -4.89
CA ARG A 348 4.74 14.25 -4.26
C ARG A 348 3.80 14.94 -5.24
N GLU A 349 4.31 15.82 -6.10
CA GLU A 349 3.52 16.49 -7.12
C GLU A 349 2.88 15.50 -8.10
N LEU A 350 3.64 14.50 -8.55
CA LEU A 350 3.13 13.43 -9.42
C LEU A 350 1.97 12.67 -8.75
N TYR A 351 2.10 12.33 -7.47
CA TYR A 351 1.07 11.57 -6.76
C TYR A 351 -0.14 12.42 -6.38
N ALA A 352 0.05 13.70 -6.03
CA ALA A 352 -1.04 14.63 -5.83
C ALA A 352 -1.82 14.87 -7.13
N SER A 353 -1.12 15.00 -8.27
CA SER A 353 -1.73 15.11 -9.59
C SER A 353 -2.53 13.87 -9.97
N TRP A 354 -1.95 12.68 -9.80
CA TRP A 354 -2.64 11.42 -10.00
C TRP A 354 -3.88 11.28 -9.09
N SER A 355 -3.75 11.68 -7.82
CA SER A 355 -4.85 11.59 -6.86
C SER A 355 -6.05 12.47 -7.25
N ARG A 356 -5.79 13.71 -7.66
CA ARG A 356 -6.84 14.60 -8.19
C ARG A 356 -7.53 13.98 -9.39
N ARG A 357 -6.74 13.40 -10.31
CA ARG A 357 -7.28 12.72 -11.49
C ARG A 357 -8.20 11.55 -11.12
N VAL A 358 -7.78 10.69 -10.20
CA VAL A 358 -8.60 9.55 -9.77
C VAL A 358 -9.91 10.03 -9.16
N GLU A 359 -9.88 11.06 -8.33
CA GLU A 359 -11.11 11.65 -7.76
C GLU A 359 -12.01 12.29 -8.84
N ASP A 360 -11.44 13.04 -9.79
CA ASP A 360 -12.18 13.64 -10.90
C ASP A 360 -12.85 12.57 -11.79
N ASP A 361 -12.23 11.38 -11.90
CA ASP A 361 -12.77 10.19 -12.56
C ASP A 361 -13.68 9.35 -11.65
N ALA A 362 -14.30 9.96 -10.63
CA ALA A 362 -15.19 9.32 -9.67
C ALA A 362 -14.56 8.10 -8.95
N PHE A 363 -13.28 8.22 -8.60
CA PHE A 363 -12.43 7.19 -7.99
C PHE A 363 -12.18 5.96 -8.88
N SER A 364 -12.06 6.19 -10.19
CA SER A 364 -11.59 5.22 -11.17
C SER A 364 -10.12 5.51 -11.54
N ILE A 365 -9.32 4.47 -11.72
CA ILE A 365 -7.90 4.58 -12.07
C ILE A 365 -7.74 4.46 -13.59
N ALA A 366 -7.48 5.60 -14.24
CA ALA A 366 -7.21 5.64 -15.69
C ALA A 366 -5.85 5.01 -16.05
N THR A 367 -5.75 4.49 -17.27
CA THR A 367 -4.56 3.85 -17.83
C THR A 367 -4.51 4.01 -19.36
N TRP A 368 -3.49 3.45 -20.00
CA TRP A 368 -3.41 3.34 -21.46
C TRP A 368 -3.93 1.98 -21.93
N ASP A 369 -4.69 1.95 -23.02
CA ASP A 369 -4.91 0.69 -23.76
C ASP A 369 -3.72 0.35 -24.69
N LYS A 370 -3.80 -0.79 -25.38
CA LYS A 370 -2.79 -1.23 -26.36
C LYS A 370 -2.63 -0.27 -27.55
N GLY A 371 -3.62 0.57 -27.84
CA GLY A 371 -3.61 1.60 -28.87
C GLY A 371 -3.14 2.97 -28.36
N LEU A 372 -2.62 3.03 -27.13
CA LEU A 372 -2.19 4.26 -26.45
C LEU A 372 -3.31 5.30 -26.32
N GLN A 373 -4.56 4.84 -26.25
CA GLN A 373 -5.72 5.67 -25.93
C GLN A 373 -6.01 5.64 -24.43
N LEU A 374 -6.45 6.77 -23.91
CA LEU A 374 -6.79 6.89 -22.50
C LEU A 374 -7.99 6.00 -22.21
N TYR A 375 -7.82 5.09 -21.27
CA TYR A 375 -8.78 4.06 -20.95
C TYR A 375 -9.05 4.03 -19.45
N ILE A 376 -10.33 3.99 -19.09
CA ILE A 376 -10.76 3.71 -17.73
C ILE A 376 -11.34 2.30 -17.76
N PRO A 377 -10.74 1.33 -17.04
CA PRO A 377 -11.28 -0.02 -16.96
C PRO A 377 -12.77 -0.02 -16.56
N PRO A 378 -13.59 -0.96 -17.03
CA PRO A 378 -14.99 -1.04 -16.60
C PRO A 378 -15.06 -1.34 -15.10
N ILE A 379 -16.17 -0.98 -14.46
CA ILE A 379 -16.42 -1.20 -13.02
C ILE A 379 -16.32 -2.68 -12.61
N THR A 380 -16.41 -3.61 -13.56
CA THR A 380 -16.20 -5.05 -13.34
C THR A 380 -14.73 -5.41 -13.08
N GLU A 381 -13.79 -4.58 -13.51
CA GLU A 381 -12.36 -4.68 -13.17
C GLU A 381 -12.11 -3.97 -11.83
N THR A 382 -12.56 -4.59 -10.74
CA THR A 382 -12.65 -3.97 -9.40
C THR A 382 -11.32 -3.47 -8.82
N LEU A 383 -10.18 -3.93 -9.32
CA LEU A 383 -8.85 -3.46 -8.90
C LEU A 383 -8.55 -2.01 -9.34
N ALA A 384 -9.24 -1.51 -10.36
CA ALA A 384 -9.09 -0.16 -10.87
C ALA A 384 -10.14 0.83 -10.32
N HIS A 385 -10.99 0.40 -9.39
CA HIS A 385 -12.12 1.18 -8.88
C HIS A 385 -12.21 1.14 -7.36
N TYR A 386 -12.44 2.29 -6.73
CA TYR A 386 -12.78 2.35 -5.31
C TYR A 386 -14.31 2.25 -5.12
N THR A 387 -14.75 1.25 -4.37
CA THR A 387 -16.15 0.99 -4.04
C THR A 387 -16.56 1.77 -2.79
N LEU A 388 -17.25 2.88 -3.00
CA LEU A 388 -17.75 3.73 -1.91
C LEU A 388 -19.09 3.29 -1.34
N LEU A 389 -19.78 2.35 -1.99
CA LEU A 389 -21.03 1.81 -1.48
C LEU A 389 -20.83 1.17 -0.11
N GLY A 390 -21.60 1.61 0.89
CA GLY A 390 -21.48 1.11 2.26
C GLY A 390 -20.18 1.50 2.97
N ASN A 391 -19.46 2.50 2.46
CA ASN A 391 -18.17 2.97 2.97
C ASN A 391 -17.06 1.90 2.98
N VAL A 392 -17.16 0.85 2.16
CA VAL A 392 -16.20 -0.28 2.18
C VAL A 392 -14.77 0.20 1.92
N GLU A 393 -14.55 1.01 0.88
CA GLU A 393 -13.22 1.50 0.51
C GLU A 393 -13.08 3.02 0.74
N CYS A 394 -13.91 3.57 1.65
CA CYS A 394 -13.95 5.01 1.92
C CYS A 394 -12.58 5.57 2.31
N VAL A 395 -11.83 4.86 3.16
CA VAL A 395 -10.51 5.33 3.62
C VAL A 395 -9.49 5.43 2.48
N GLY A 396 -9.62 4.60 1.44
CA GLY A 396 -8.74 4.71 0.27
C GLY A 396 -9.04 5.94 -0.56
N ALA A 397 -10.32 6.20 -0.83
CA ALA A 397 -10.77 7.44 -1.47
C ALA A 397 -10.45 8.69 -0.63
N LEU A 398 -10.54 8.59 0.69
CA LEU A 398 -10.16 9.68 1.59
C LEU A 398 -8.66 9.97 1.52
N ALA A 399 -7.81 8.95 1.52
CA ALA A 399 -6.36 9.13 1.36
C ALA A 399 -6.02 9.78 0.01
N ILE A 400 -6.69 9.35 -1.07
CA ILE A 400 -6.61 9.98 -2.41
C ILE A 400 -6.95 11.46 -2.33
N ARG A 401 -8.11 11.80 -1.79
CA ARG A 401 -8.55 13.20 -1.71
C ARG A 401 -7.61 14.04 -0.85
N LEU A 402 -7.21 13.54 0.32
CA LEU A 402 -6.31 14.27 1.24
C LEU A 402 -4.96 14.56 0.58
N LEU A 403 -4.38 13.62 -0.18
CA LEU A 403 -3.14 13.88 -0.93
C LEU A 403 -3.36 14.83 -2.11
N GLY A 404 -4.47 14.68 -2.85
CA GLY A 404 -4.73 15.44 -4.06
C GLY A 404 -5.18 16.88 -3.82
N ARG A 405 -6.01 17.10 -2.79
CA ARG A 405 -6.69 18.38 -2.50
C ARG A 405 -6.41 18.95 -1.11
N GLY A 406 -5.86 18.17 -0.18
CA GLY A 406 -5.52 18.65 1.16
C GLY A 406 -6.69 18.68 2.15
N ASP A 407 -7.88 18.20 1.79
CA ASP A 407 -9.07 18.21 2.66
C ASP A 407 -9.94 16.95 2.48
N SER A 408 -10.81 16.66 3.46
CA SER A 408 -11.71 15.50 3.42
C SER A 408 -12.97 15.68 2.57
N GLY A 409 -13.32 16.93 2.23
CA GLY A 409 -14.49 17.30 1.46
C GLY A 409 -15.78 16.75 2.04
N THR A 410 -16.46 15.91 1.25
CA THR A 410 -17.71 15.25 1.66
C THR A 410 -17.49 13.80 2.12
N LEU A 411 -16.27 13.27 2.02
CA LEU A 411 -15.96 11.91 2.45
C LEU A 411 -15.91 11.84 3.97
N ASN A 412 -16.89 11.17 4.57
CA ASN A 412 -16.92 10.89 6.00
C ASN A 412 -16.79 9.39 6.24
N CYS A 413 -15.55 8.94 6.46
CA CYS A 413 -15.24 7.55 6.73
C CYS A 413 -15.33 7.18 8.23
N GLY A 414 -15.70 8.12 9.10
CA GLY A 414 -15.66 7.94 10.55
C GLY A 414 -14.29 7.46 11.02
N GLY A 415 -14.27 6.40 11.84
CA GLY A 415 -13.03 5.74 12.25
C GLY A 415 -12.44 4.76 11.23
N GLY A 416 -12.80 4.84 9.95
CA GLY A 416 -12.16 4.02 8.91
C GLY A 416 -12.42 2.51 8.96
N ILE A 417 -13.47 2.09 9.69
CA ILE A 417 -13.98 0.71 9.69
C ILE A 417 -15.49 0.76 9.40
N SER A 418 -15.88 0.30 8.22
CA SER A 418 -17.29 0.28 7.82
C SER A 418 -18.07 -0.86 8.47
N ASP A 419 -19.40 -0.72 8.58
CA ASP A 419 -20.24 -1.83 9.05
C ASP A 419 -20.26 -3.00 8.07
N ALA A 420 -20.12 -2.71 6.77
CA ALA A 420 -19.97 -3.73 5.74
C ALA A 420 -18.70 -4.57 5.96
N GLU A 421 -17.58 -3.93 6.28
CA GLU A 421 -16.34 -4.62 6.63
C GLU A 421 -16.51 -5.48 7.89
N LYS A 422 -17.13 -4.94 8.96
CA LYS A 422 -17.38 -5.70 10.19
C LYS A 422 -18.23 -6.96 9.93
N LEU A 423 -19.24 -6.84 9.08
CA LEU A 423 -20.09 -7.97 8.66
C LEU A 423 -19.32 -8.98 7.81
N ALA A 424 -18.42 -8.50 6.95
CA ALA A 424 -17.61 -9.30 6.05
C ALA A 424 -16.41 -9.97 6.73
N GLY A 425 -16.03 -9.57 7.94
CA GLY A 425 -14.67 -9.78 8.48
C GLY A 425 -14.13 -11.22 8.47
N THR A 426 -14.98 -12.25 8.52
CA THR A 426 -14.55 -13.67 8.39
C THR A 426 -14.51 -14.17 6.95
N GLN A 427 -15.18 -13.49 6.02
CA GLN A 427 -15.31 -13.84 4.61
C GLN A 427 -14.32 -13.12 3.70
N LEU A 428 -13.73 -12.00 4.15
CA LEU A 428 -12.69 -11.29 3.40
C LEU A 428 -11.43 -12.15 3.32
N ASN A 429 -10.84 -12.32 2.14
CA ASN A 429 -9.53 -12.99 2.05
C ASN A 429 -8.42 -12.12 2.67
N GLY A 430 -7.22 -12.69 2.84
CA GLY A 430 -6.08 -11.99 3.45
C GLY A 430 -5.69 -10.71 2.70
N SER A 431 -5.63 -10.78 1.37
CA SER A 431 -5.27 -9.65 0.51
C SER A 431 -6.27 -8.50 0.64
N ALA A 432 -7.58 -8.77 0.65
CA ALA A 432 -8.62 -7.77 0.87
C ALA A 432 -8.47 -7.09 2.25
N LYS A 433 -8.12 -7.85 3.29
CA LYS A 433 -7.84 -7.26 4.62
C LYS A 433 -6.60 -6.38 4.58
N GLN A 434 -5.53 -6.80 3.90
CA GLN A 434 -4.31 -6.01 3.74
C GLN A 434 -4.61 -4.66 3.06
N ILE A 435 -5.40 -4.67 1.98
CA ILE A 435 -5.84 -3.45 1.27
C ILE A 435 -6.55 -2.49 2.24
N LEU A 436 -7.51 -2.99 3.03
CA LEU A 436 -8.26 -2.14 3.96
C LEU A 436 -7.37 -1.58 5.09
N ARG A 437 -6.44 -2.40 5.61
CA ARG A 437 -5.46 -1.96 6.61
C ARG A 437 -4.57 -0.84 6.08
N THR A 438 -3.96 -1.04 4.92
CA THR A 438 -2.98 -0.08 4.40
C THR A 438 -3.62 1.21 3.88
N HIS A 439 -4.84 1.15 3.35
CA HIS A 439 -5.59 2.38 3.06
C HIS A 439 -5.99 3.14 4.33
N HIS A 440 -6.29 2.44 5.42
CA HIS A 440 -6.55 3.10 6.70
C HIS A 440 -5.29 3.79 7.25
N GLU A 441 -4.14 3.10 7.23
CA GLU A 441 -2.84 3.68 7.58
C GLU A 441 -2.50 4.89 6.70
N ALA A 442 -2.72 4.80 5.39
CA ALA A 442 -2.54 5.90 4.45
C ALA A 442 -3.44 7.09 4.78
N ALA A 443 -4.73 6.87 5.05
CA ALA A 443 -5.67 7.93 5.38
C ALA A 443 -5.27 8.68 6.66
N VAL A 444 -4.82 7.97 7.70
CA VAL A 444 -4.26 8.59 8.91
C VAL A 444 -3.06 9.48 8.55
N ASN A 445 -2.10 8.94 7.81
CA ASN A 445 -0.89 9.67 7.43
C ASN A 445 -1.19 10.92 6.59
N MET A 446 -2.08 10.80 5.60
CA MET A 446 -2.47 11.94 4.77
C MET A 446 -3.28 12.97 5.56
N ALA A 447 -4.12 12.55 6.51
CA ALA A 447 -4.87 13.47 7.36
C ALA A 447 -3.94 14.26 8.29
N LEU A 448 -2.96 13.58 8.91
CA LEU A 448 -1.92 14.23 9.72
C LEU A 448 -1.06 15.20 8.91
N TRP A 449 -0.64 14.79 7.70
CA TRP A 449 0.18 15.62 6.84
C TRP A 449 -0.57 16.87 6.34
N SER A 450 -1.85 16.73 6.01
CA SER A 450 -2.68 17.85 5.53
C SER A 450 -3.28 18.72 6.65
N GLY A 451 -2.96 18.44 7.92
CA GLY A 451 -3.48 19.21 9.07
C GLY A 451 -4.97 18.99 9.36
N ASN A 452 -5.54 17.87 8.92
CA ASN A 452 -6.93 17.49 9.18
C ASN A 452 -7.04 16.74 10.51
N ASP A 453 -6.72 17.42 11.62
CA ASP A 453 -6.51 16.82 12.95
C ASP A 453 -7.71 16.02 13.48
N ASP A 454 -8.94 16.52 13.32
CA ASP A 454 -10.16 15.81 13.75
C ASP A 454 -10.36 14.51 12.97
N VAL A 455 -10.06 14.52 11.67
CA VAL A 455 -10.13 13.33 10.80
C VAL A 455 -9.03 12.36 11.20
N ALA A 456 -7.81 12.83 11.42
CA ALA A 456 -6.69 12.02 11.85
C ALA A 456 -6.95 11.33 13.20
N LEU A 457 -7.51 12.06 14.18
CA LEU A 457 -7.85 11.50 15.49
C LEU A 457 -8.93 10.42 15.38
N ALA A 458 -10.00 10.67 14.61
CA ALA A 458 -11.06 9.68 14.41
C ALA A 458 -10.54 8.40 13.74
N LEU A 459 -9.70 8.55 12.70
CA LEU A 459 -9.08 7.42 12.02
C LEU A 459 -8.10 6.67 12.94
N LEU A 460 -7.26 7.35 13.73
CA LEU A 460 -6.37 6.71 14.70
C LEU A 460 -7.13 5.88 15.74
N GLN A 461 -8.25 6.40 16.25
CA GLN A 461 -9.11 5.66 17.17
C GLN A 461 -9.66 4.38 16.54
N GLY A 462 -10.05 4.43 15.27
CA GLY A 462 -10.49 3.24 14.56
C GLY A 462 -9.34 2.31 14.18
N LEU A 463 -8.15 2.82 13.88
CA LEU A 463 -6.97 1.99 13.61
C LEU A 463 -6.57 1.19 14.85
N THR A 464 -6.73 1.75 16.05
CA THR A 464 -6.63 1.02 17.32
C THR A 464 -7.63 -0.14 17.40
N VAL A 465 -8.91 0.10 17.07
CA VAL A 465 -9.93 -0.97 17.04
C VAL A 465 -9.55 -2.07 16.05
N ARG A 466 -8.97 -1.71 14.91
CA ARG A 466 -8.49 -2.67 13.90
C ARG A 466 -7.35 -3.53 14.43
N VAL A 467 -6.34 -2.91 15.04
CA VAL A 467 -5.22 -3.60 15.70
C VAL A 467 -5.74 -4.60 16.74
N GLU A 468 -6.63 -4.16 17.63
CA GLU A 468 -7.21 -5.02 18.67
C GLU A 468 -8.01 -6.18 18.09
N THR A 469 -8.79 -5.93 17.04
CA THR A 469 -9.61 -6.94 16.37
C THR A 469 -8.74 -8.00 15.71
N ASP A 470 -7.72 -7.59 14.96
CA ASP A 470 -6.88 -8.51 14.20
C ASP A 470 -5.93 -9.31 15.10
N LEU A 471 -5.32 -8.66 16.11
CA LEU A 471 -4.50 -9.36 17.10
C LEU A 471 -5.36 -10.32 17.93
N GLY A 472 -6.53 -9.87 18.40
CA GLY A 472 -7.46 -10.71 19.16
C GLY A 472 -7.98 -11.90 18.35
N ALA A 473 -8.24 -11.74 17.05
CA ALA A 473 -8.61 -12.83 16.16
C ALA A 473 -7.48 -13.85 16.00
N LEU A 474 -6.25 -13.37 15.83
CA LEU A 474 -5.06 -14.20 15.72
C LEU A 474 -4.75 -14.97 17.01
N GLU A 475 -4.99 -14.37 18.19
CA GLU A 475 -4.76 -14.97 19.50
C GLU A 475 -5.95 -15.82 20.00
N SER A 476 -7.05 -15.85 19.27
CA SER A 476 -8.22 -16.65 19.63
C SER A 476 -7.92 -18.16 19.60
N ALA A 477 -8.73 -18.96 20.30
CA ALA A 477 -8.58 -20.42 20.29
C ALA A 477 -8.73 -21.06 18.89
N ASN A 478 -9.40 -20.38 17.97
CA ASN A 478 -9.60 -20.81 16.58
C ASN A 478 -9.36 -19.62 15.64
N PRO A 479 -8.09 -19.26 15.36
CA PRO A 479 -7.79 -18.14 14.50
C PRO A 479 -8.39 -18.34 13.10
N PRO A 480 -9.04 -17.32 12.52
CA PRO A 480 -9.53 -17.40 11.15
C PRO A 480 -8.39 -17.64 10.15
N ALA A 481 -8.62 -18.46 9.12
CA ALA A 481 -7.60 -18.79 8.11
C ALA A 481 -7.09 -17.57 7.32
N ASN A 482 -7.88 -16.49 7.27
CA ASN A 482 -7.56 -15.22 6.61
C ASN A 482 -6.79 -14.24 7.53
N VAL A 483 -6.28 -14.68 8.68
CA VAL A 483 -5.45 -13.87 9.58
C VAL A 483 -4.13 -14.61 9.80
N ASN A 484 -3.02 -13.99 9.36
CA ASN A 484 -1.68 -14.54 9.55
C ASN A 484 -0.81 -13.59 10.39
N LYS A 485 0.25 -14.15 11.00
CA LYS A 485 1.13 -13.42 11.92
C LYS A 485 1.87 -12.25 11.26
N LYS A 486 2.35 -12.42 10.02
CA LYS A 486 3.15 -11.39 9.33
C LYS A 486 2.32 -10.15 9.04
N ASP A 487 1.08 -10.33 8.58
CA ASP A 487 0.18 -9.21 8.31
C ASP A 487 -0.21 -8.45 9.58
N VAL A 488 -0.44 -9.16 10.69
CA VAL A 488 -0.74 -8.52 11.99
C VAL A 488 0.49 -7.78 12.52
N ALA A 489 1.69 -8.33 12.32
CA ALA A 489 2.93 -7.64 12.65
C ALA A 489 3.11 -6.37 11.81
N ALA A 490 2.90 -6.45 10.49
CA ALA A 490 2.93 -5.29 9.62
C ALA A 490 1.92 -4.22 10.06
N LEU A 491 0.65 -4.59 10.31
CA LEU A 491 -0.38 -3.69 10.81
C LEU A 491 0.05 -3.00 12.12
N LEU A 492 0.53 -3.75 13.11
CA LEU A 492 0.98 -3.20 14.39
C LEU A 492 2.12 -2.19 14.22
N LEU A 493 3.11 -2.52 13.38
CA LEU A 493 4.27 -1.65 13.12
C LEU A 493 3.86 -0.37 12.41
N HIS A 494 3.14 -0.50 11.30
CA HIS A 494 2.71 0.62 10.47
C HIS A 494 1.70 1.52 11.20
N ALA A 495 0.77 0.94 11.95
CA ALA A 495 -0.14 1.71 12.80
C ALA A 495 0.58 2.46 13.92
N SER A 496 1.56 1.83 14.58
CA SER A 496 2.38 2.50 15.61
C SER A 496 3.16 3.68 15.03
N ASN A 497 3.76 3.51 13.84
CA ASN A 497 4.49 4.57 13.15
C ASN A 497 3.56 5.71 12.67
N ALA A 498 2.27 5.42 12.46
CA ALA A 498 1.24 6.41 12.18
C ALA A 498 0.67 7.10 13.44
N GLY A 499 1.04 6.65 14.65
CA GLY A 499 0.67 7.29 15.92
C GLY A 499 -0.31 6.52 16.80
N VAL A 500 -0.61 5.25 16.49
CA VAL A 500 -1.34 4.38 17.42
C VAL A 500 -0.45 4.06 18.63
N PRO A 501 -0.88 4.37 19.88
CA PRO A 501 -0.13 4.01 21.08
C PRO A 501 -0.26 2.50 21.32
N LEU A 502 0.88 1.81 21.26
CA LEU A 502 0.96 0.38 21.56
C LEU A 502 0.91 0.14 23.07
N THR A 503 0.29 -0.96 23.45
CA THR A 503 0.26 -1.52 24.81
C THR A 503 1.46 -2.43 25.07
N SER A 504 1.73 -2.71 26.33
CA SER A 504 2.82 -3.62 26.74
C SER A 504 2.60 -5.06 26.25
N HIS A 505 1.34 -5.49 26.06
CA HIS A 505 0.97 -6.77 25.43
C HIS A 505 1.39 -6.80 23.96
N GLU A 506 0.98 -5.79 23.18
CA GLU A 506 1.30 -5.68 21.75
C GLU A 506 2.81 -5.57 21.52
N VAL A 507 3.53 -4.82 22.35
CA VAL A 507 5.00 -4.73 22.26
C VAL A 507 5.67 -6.08 22.52
N ARG A 508 5.27 -6.83 23.56
CA ARG A 508 5.83 -8.18 23.78
C ARG A 508 5.49 -9.13 22.64
N TRP A 509 4.30 -9.00 22.06
CA TRP A 509 3.93 -9.79 20.91
C TRP A 509 4.85 -9.48 19.72
N LEU A 510 5.17 -8.21 19.46
CA LEU A 510 6.15 -7.82 18.44
C LEU A 510 7.58 -8.27 18.78
N HIS A 511 8.00 -8.23 20.04
CA HIS A 511 9.32 -8.76 20.46
C HIS A 511 9.49 -10.25 20.08
N GLN A 512 8.42 -11.05 20.21
CA GLN A 512 8.46 -12.45 19.75
C GLN A 512 8.64 -12.54 18.23
N ARG A 513 8.02 -11.64 17.45
CA ARG A 513 8.21 -11.62 15.98
C ARG A 513 9.62 -11.18 15.59
N ILE A 514 10.20 -10.24 16.32
CA ILE A 514 11.61 -9.85 16.16
C ILE A 514 12.52 -11.06 16.44
N HIS A 515 12.26 -11.80 17.51
CA HIS A 515 13.03 -13.01 17.85
C HIS A 515 12.91 -14.12 16.80
N GLU A 516 11.70 -14.36 16.27
CA GLU A 516 11.47 -15.30 15.17
C GLU A 516 12.22 -14.89 13.90
N ALA A 517 12.17 -13.60 13.53
CA ALA A 517 12.91 -13.06 12.39
C ALA A 517 14.43 -13.17 12.60
N TYR A 518 14.92 -12.78 13.78
CA TYR A 518 16.31 -12.94 14.19
C TYR A 518 16.77 -14.39 14.00
N THR A 519 16.00 -15.36 14.48
CA THR A 519 16.39 -16.77 14.40
C THR A 519 16.39 -17.29 12.96
N THR A 520 15.36 -16.99 12.18
CA THR A 520 15.14 -17.62 10.87
C THR A 520 15.95 -16.98 9.74
N TYR A 521 16.04 -15.65 9.69
CA TYR A 521 16.88 -14.96 8.69
C TYR A 521 18.38 -15.18 8.90
N ARG A 522 18.79 -15.57 10.12
CA ARG A 522 20.18 -15.90 10.46
C ARG A 522 20.50 -17.39 10.36
N ASP A 523 19.59 -18.20 9.81
CA ASP A 523 19.89 -19.60 9.52
C ASP A 523 21.10 -19.67 8.56
N PRO A 524 22.15 -20.45 8.88
CA PRO A 524 23.34 -20.56 8.04
C PRO A 524 23.07 -20.95 6.58
N GLY A 525 21.99 -21.70 6.32
CA GLY A 525 21.52 -22.07 4.99
C GLY A 525 21.10 -20.88 4.12
N GLN A 526 20.80 -19.72 4.73
CA GLN A 526 20.42 -18.50 4.01
C GLN A 526 21.59 -17.58 3.66
N ALA A 527 22.80 -17.87 4.17
CA ALA A 527 23.94 -16.95 4.04
C ALA A 527 24.26 -16.55 2.59
N ALA A 528 24.09 -17.47 1.63
CA ALA A 528 24.32 -17.21 0.21
C ALA A 528 23.30 -16.21 -0.38
N THR A 529 22.06 -16.21 0.12
CA THR A 529 20.99 -15.29 -0.31
C THR A 529 21.37 -13.83 -0.07
N PHE A 530 22.04 -13.52 1.04
CA PHE A 530 22.45 -12.15 1.39
C PHE A 530 23.77 -11.70 0.76
N LYS A 531 24.46 -12.60 0.02
CA LYS A 531 25.83 -12.39 -0.46
C LYS A 531 26.00 -12.82 -1.91
N VAL A 532 24.99 -12.63 -2.74
CA VAL A 532 25.01 -13.10 -4.15
C VAL A 532 26.20 -12.53 -4.95
N PHE A 533 26.65 -11.32 -4.63
CA PHE A 533 27.81 -10.68 -5.26
C PHE A 533 29.18 -11.11 -4.68
N ASP A 534 29.24 -11.81 -3.55
CA ASP A 534 30.50 -12.28 -2.96
C ASP A 534 31.15 -13.33 -3.87
N PRO A 535 32.43 -13.22 -4.27
CA PRO A 535 33.11 -14.22 -5.10
C PRO A 535 33.05 -15.65 -4.55
N ALA A 536 32.91 -15.84 -3.24
CA ALA A 536 32.79 -17.15 -2.60
C ALA A 536 31.38 -17.77 -2.72
N THR A 537 30.34 -16.97 -3.00
CA THR A 537 28.99 -17.50 -3.21
C THR A 537 28.94 -18.30 -4.52
N PRO A 538 28.51 -19.58 -4.51
CA PRO A 538 28.48 -20.41 -5.71
C PRO A 538 27.60 -19.84 -6.82
N ASP A 539 27.88 -20.23 -8.06
CA ASP A 539 26.94 -20.03 -9.17
C ASP A 539 25.63 -20.78 -8.88
N GLY A 540 24.50 -20.20 -9.30
CA GLY A 540 23.18 -20.73 -9.02
C GLY A 540 22.06 -19.70 -9.09
N THR A 541 20.85 -20.15 -8.76
CA THR A 541 19.65 -19.30 -8.68
C THR A 541 19.30 -19.08 -7.22
N TYR A 542 18.99 -17.82 -6.88
CA TYR A 542 18.68 -17.37 -5.53
C TYR A 542 17.35 -16.61 -5.51
N PRO A 543 16.60 -16.66 -4.40
CA PRO A 543 15.37 -15.90 -4.27
C PRO A 543 15.64 -14.39 -4.23
N TYR A 544 14.84 -13.62 -4.95
CA TYR A 544 14.94 -12.14 -4.98
C TYR A 544 14.45 -11.49 -3.68
N GLN A 545 13.59 -12.13 -2.91
CA GLN A 545 13.28 -11.71 -1.55
C GLN A 545 13.72 -12.80 -0.59
N PRO A 546 14.56 -12.48 0.42
CA PRO A 546 14.87 -13.45 1.47
C PRO A 546 13.61 -13.82 2.25
N GLU A 547 13.48 -15.10 2.60
CA GLU A 547 12.34 -15.62 3.36
C GLU A 547 12.72 -15.89 4.81
N GLY A 548 11.77 -15.68 5.72
CA GLY A 548 11.95 -15.89 7.15
C GLY A 548 10.62 -15.79 7.85
N ASP A 549 10.60 -16.07 9.16
CA ASP A 549 9.41 -16.02 9.99
C ASP A 549 9.37 -14.73 10.83
N GLY A 550 8.26 -14.53 11.55
CA GLY A 550 8.05 -13.38 12.43
C GLY A 550 7.65 -12.11 11.67
N LEU A 551 8.53 -11.65 10.78
CA LEU A 551 8.38 -10.42 10.01
C LEU A 551 8.63 -10.70 8.51
N ALA A 552 7.97 -9.95 7.64
CA ALA A 552 8.38 -9.93 6.24
C ALA A 552 9.71 -9.18 6.11
N PHE A 553 10.58 -9.63 5.19
CA PHE A 553 11.90 -9.00 4.98
C PHE A 553 11.78 -7.50 4.77
N ILE A 554 10.82 -7.08 3.93
CA ILE A 554 10.58 -5.67 3.60
C ILE A 554 10.17 -4.80 4.80
N ASP A 555 9.65 -5.40 5.88
CA ASP A 555 9.20 -4.68 7.08
C ASP A 555 10.28 -4.63 8.18
N ILE A 556 11.43 -5.30 8.03
CA ILE A 556 12.49 -5.28 9.06
C ILE A 556 12.97 -3.85 9.34
N GLY A 557 13.20 -3.07 8.28
CA GLY A 557 13.61 -1.67 8.42
C GLY A 557 12.55 -0.76 9.06
N VAL A 558 11.27 -1.11 8.95
CA VAL A 558 10.14 -0.32 9.47
C VAL A 558 10.15 -0.25 11.00
N LEU A 559 10.75 -1.25 11.67
CA LEU A 559 10.95 -1.26 13.13
C LEU A 559 11.68 -0.01 13.64
N LEU A 560 12.59 0.57 12.83
CA LEU A 560 13.31 1.79 13.18
C LEU A 560 12.37 3.00 13.37
N GLY A 561 11.17 2.94 12.77
CA GLY A 561 10.12 3.95 12.93
C GLY A 561 9.68 4.11 14.38
N SER A 562 9.84 3.10 15.25
CA SER A 562 9.55 3.24 16.68
C SER A 562 10.38 4.34 17.36
N CYS A 563 11.47 4.77 16.72
CA CYS A 563 12.34 5.84 17.18
C CYS A 563 12.40 7.04 16.24
N ALA A 564 12.06 6.86 14.95
CA ALA A 564 12.27 7.86 13.90
C ALA A 564 11.02 8.29 13.11
N ALA A 565 9.86 7.65 13.31
CA ALA A 565 8.64 8.02 12.61
C ALA A 565 8.19 9.47 12.96
N PRO A 566 7.54 10.18 12.03
CA PRO A 566 7.13 11.57 12.25
C PRO A 566 6.03 11.69 13.32
N TYR A 567 5.11 10.72 13.39
CA TYR A 567 3.89 10.85 14.20
C TYR A 567 3.92 10.01 15.47
N ARG A 568 5.06 9.94 16.15
CA ARG A 568 5.20 9.10 17.36
C ARG A 568 4.25 9.58 18.46
N ASN A 569 3.49 8.64 19.02
CA ASN A 569 2.62 8.92 20.15
C ASN A 569 3.41 8.81 21.46
N PRO A 570 3.47 9.86 22.31
CA PRO A 570 4.23 9.82 23.56
C PRO A 570 3.69 8.82 24.59
N SER A 571 2.42 8.40 24.47
CA SER A 571 1.79 7.40 25.33
C SER A 571 2.05 5.96 24.88
N THR A 572 2.72 5.76 23.74
CA THR A 572 3.08 4.42 23.26
C THR A 572 4.08 3.76 24.20
N ARG A 573 3.93 2.46 24.43
CA ARG A 573 4.99 1.69 25.09
C ARG A 573 6.17 1.54 24.11
N PRO A 574 7.41 1.81 24.55
CA PRO A 574 8.55 1.76 23.64
C PRO A 574 8.70 0.35 23.08
N LEU A 575 8.77 0.22 21.75
CA LEU A 575 9.06 -1.05 21.10
C LEU A 575 10.55 -1.41 21.23
N LEU A 576 11.42 -0.42 21.12
CA LEU A 576 12.88 -0.57 21.14
C LEU A 576 13.54 0.47 22.04
N SER A 577 14.78 0.20 22.42
CA SER A 577 15.67 1.11 23.13
C SER A 577 16.25 2.13 22.14
N CYS A 578 15.57 3.27 21.97
CA CYS A 578 16.02 4.31 21.03
C CYS A 578 17.42 4.84 21.34
N ALA A 579 17.82 4.87 22.62
CA ALA A 579 19.16 5.26 23.02
C ALA A 579 20.24 4.32 22.44
N LYS A 580 19.97 3.00 22.36
CA LYS A 580 20.88 2.03 21.76
C LYS A 580 20.95 2.18 20.24
N LEU A 581 19.81 2.39 19.57
CA LEU A 581 19.78 2.60 18.13
C LEU A 581 20.52 3.89 17.70
N LEU A 582 20.38 4.97 18.47
CA LEU A 582 21.08 6.24 18.23
C LEU A 582 22.58 6.19 18.54
N ALA A 583 23.03 5.21 19.34
CA ALA A 583 24.43 5.02 19.67
C ALA A 583 25.20 4.20 18.62
N LEU A 584 24.52 3.68 17.60
CA LEU A 584 25.16 3.01 16.48
C LEU A 584 25.94 4.03 15.63
N PRO A 585 27.14 3.65 15.14
CA PRO A 585 28.05 4.54 14.45
C PRO A 585 27.62 4.97 13.04
#